data_AF-A0A349G954-F1
#
_entry.id   AF-A0A349G954-F1
#
_cell.length_a   1.000
_cell.length_b   1.000
_cell.length_c   1.000
_cell.angle_alpha   90.00
_cell.angle_beta   90.00
_cell.angle_gamma   90.00
#
_symmetry.space_group_name_H-M   'P 1'
#
loop_
_entity.id
_entity.type
_entity.pdbx_description
1 polymer ?
#
loop_
_entity_poly.entity_id
_entity_poly.type
_entity_poly.pdbx_seq_one_letter_code
_entity_poly.pdbx_strand_id
1 'polypeptide(L)' 'MPSSHYKQSPIGGLFVILFGSMLVFFPAHAWFLSYGWRYKDVNPSEVALVIHRFSGVIAIIIGIMIIAK' A
#
# COMPACT_ATOMS: atom_id res chain seq x y z
N MET A 1 -13.60 35.52 0.14
CA MET A 1 -12.84 34.43 -0.52
C MET A 1 -13.60 33.14 -0.25
N PRO A 2 -14.06 32.37 -1.26
CA PRO A 2 -14.71 31.10 -0.98
C PRO A 2 -13.64 30.12 -0.50
N SER A 3 -13.68 29.77 0.79
CA SER A 3 -12.94 28.64 1.34
C SER A 3 -13.50 27.39 0.66
N SER A 4 -12.75 26.84 -0.30
CA SER A 4 -13.13 25.60 -0.97
C SER A 4 -13.27 24.51 0.09
N HIS A 5 -14.50 24.20 0.47
CA HIS A 5 -14.83 23.09 1.34
C HIS A 5 -14.59 21.81 0.52
N TYR A 6 -13.33 21.41 0.40
CA TYR A 6 -12.98 20.06 -0.04
C TYR A 6 -13.55 19.11 1.00
N LYS A 7 -14.75 18.57 0.75
CA LYS A 7 -15.21 17.37 1.45
C LYS A 7 -14.16 16.31 1.17
N GLN A 8 -13.38 15.97 2.19
CA GLN A 8 -12.44 14.85 2.11
C GLN A 8 -13.26 13.60 1.78
N SER A 9 -13.06 13.08 0.58
CA SER A 9 -13.75 11.87 0.16
C SER A 9 -13.02 10.67 0.75
N PRO A 10 -13.70 9.78 1.50
CA PRO A 10 -13.06 8.63 2.15
C PRO A 10 -12.46 7.65 1.13
N ILE A 11 -12.82 7.80 -0.14
CA ILE A 11 -12.33 7.02 -1.28
C ILE A 11 -10.81 6.98 -1.31
N GLY A 12 -10.13 8.11 -1.08
CA GLY A 12 -8.66 8.16 -1.11
C GLY A 12 -8.03 7.26 -0.04
N GLY A 13 -8.51 7.34 1.20
CA GLY A 13 -8.01 6.49 2.28
C GLY A 13 -8.36 5.01 2.08
N LEU A 14 -9.53 4.71 1.52
CA LEU A 14 -9.94 3.33 1.21
C LEU A 14 -9.01 2.68 0.17
N PHE A 15 -8.63 3.41 -0.88
CA PHE A 15 -7.65 2.92 -1.85
C PHE A 15 -6.30 2.62 -1.21
N VAL A 16 -5.83 3.48 -0.30
CA VAL A 16 -4.57 3.28 0.42
C VAL A 16 -4.63 2.04 1.31
N ILE A 17 -5.74 1.82 2.02
CA ILE A 17 -5.95 0.60 2.84
C ILE A 17 -5.96 -0.65 1.97
N LEU A 18 -6.65 -0.62 0.81
CA LEU A 18 -6.70 -1.76 -0.11
C LEU A 18 -5.30 -2.11 -0.63
N PHE A 19 -4.53 -1.10 -1.03
CA PHE A 19 -3.16 -1.29 -1.51
C PHE A 19 -2.23 -1.81 -0.40
N GLY A 20 -2.35 -1.26 0.81
CA GLY A 20 -1.62 -1.75 1.98
C GLY A 20 -1.98 -3.20 2.35
N SER A 21 -3.25 -3.58 2.22
CA SER A 21 -3.70 -4.95 2.44
C SER A 21 -3.09 -5.92 1.43
N MET A 22 -3.04 -5.55 0.15
CA MET A 22 -2.38 -6.35 -0.89
C MET A 22 -0.89 -6.58 -0.57
N LEU A 23 -0.18 -5.55 -0.07
CA LEU A 23 1.22 -5.65 0.35
C LEU A 23 1.42 -6.62 1.53
N VAL A 24 0.47 -6.69 2.46
CA VAL A 24 0.54 -7.59 3.63
C VAL A 24 0.21 -9.04 3.28
N PHE A 25 -0.90 -9.28 2.56
CA PHE A 25 -1.38 -10.63 2.27
C PHE A 25 -0.70 -11.28 1.06
N PHE A 26 -0.30 -10.48 0.07
CA PHE A 26 0.34 -10.97 -1.16
C PHE A 26 1.71 -10.32 -1.41
N PRO A 27 2.66 -10.38 -0.45
CA PRO A 27 3.94 -9.68 -0.54
C PRO A 27 4.80 -10.14 -1.73
N ALA A 28 4.72 -11.43 -2.12
CA ALA A 28 5.46 -11.95 -3.27
C ALA A 28 4.95 -11.37 -4.61
N HIS A 29 3.63 -11.24 -4.76
CA HIS A 29 3.02 -10.64 -5.94
C HIS A 29 3.30 -9.13 -5.99
N ALA A 30 3.22 -8.45 -4.85
CA ALA A 30 3.58 -7.04 -4.73
C ALA A 30 5.06 -6.80 -5.06
N TRP A 31 5.95 -7.67 -4.60
CA TRP A 31 7.36 -7.65 -4.97
C TRP A 31 7.55 -7.90 -6.47
N PHE A 32 6.81 -8.84 -7.06
CA PHE A 32 6.88 -9.11 -8.49
C PHE A 32 6.47 -7.90 -9.33
N LEU A 33 5.37 -7.24 -8.95
CA LEU A 33 4.89 -6.01 -9.59
C LEU A 33 5.91 -4.85 -9.46
N SER A 34 6.63 -4.79 -8.34
CA SER A 34 7.60 -3.74 -8.06
C SER A 34 8.96 -3.96 -8.77
N TYR A 35 9.50 -5.17 -8.64
CA TYR A 35 10.86 -5.54 -9.04
C TYR A 35 10.92 -6.82 -9.86
N GLY A 36 10.09 -7.82 -9.57
CA GLY A 36 10.18 -9.14 -10.22
C GLY A 36 9.91 -9.12 -11.72
N TRP A 37 9.25 -8.11 -12.28
CA TRP A 37 9.13 -7.96 -13.74
C TRP A 37 10.47 -7.71 -14.45
N ARG A 38 11.50 -7.24 -13.73
CA ARG A 38 12.85 -7.00 -14.29
C ARG A 38 13.75 -8.23 -14.27
N TYR A 39 13.41 -9.25 -13.48
CA TYR A 39 14.27 -10.39 -13.23
C TYR A 39 13.56 -11.71 -13.55
N LYS A 40 14.15 -12.50 -14.45
CA LYS A 40 13.61 -13.81 -14.84
C LYS A 40 14.00 -14.85 -13.78
N ASP A 41 13.03 -15.63 -13.29
CA ASP A 41 13.23 -16.75 -12.36
C ASP A 41 13.90 -16.40 -11.01
N VAL A 42 13.66 -15.20 -10.49
CA VAL A 42 14.19 -14.79 -9.18
C VAL A 42 13.09 -14.85 -8.12
N ASN A 43 13.30 -15.70 -7.12
CA ASN A 43 12.44 -15.75 -5.94
C ASN A 43 12.70 -14.55 -5.03
N PRO A 44 11.64 -13.90 -4.50
CA PRO A 44 11.79 -12.83 -3.53
C PRO A 44 12.53 -13.34 -2.30
N SER A 45 13.50 -12.57 -1.82
CA SER A 45 14.16 -12.90 -0.55
C SER A 45 13.21 -12.70 0.63
N GLU A 46 13.43 -13.45 1.71
CA GLU A 46 12.70 -13.30 2.99
C GLU A 46 12.63 -11.83 3.43
N VAL A 47 13.76 -11.12 3.35
CA VAL A 47 13.85 -9.69 3.70
C VAL A 47 12.96 -8.84 2.81
N ALA A 48 12.90 -9.11 1.51
CA ALA A 48 12.05 -8.37 0.60
C ALA A 48 10.56 -8.56 0.92
N LEU A 49 10.14 -9.79 1.28
CA LEU A 49 8.78 -10.08 1.71
C LEU A 49 8.42 -9.36 3.02
N VAL A 50 9.34 -9.34 3.98
CA VAL A 50 9.19 -8.64 5.25
C VAL A 50 9.03 -7.13 5.04
N ILE A 51 9.86 -6.52 4.19
CA ILE A 51 9.76 -5.09 3.85
C ILE A 51 8.39 -4.76 3.25
N HIS A 52 7.87 -5.60 2.34
CA HIS A 52 6.55 -5.37 1.75
C HIS A 52 5.42 -5.49 2.78
N ARG A 53 5.53 -6.43 3.73
CA ARG A 53 4.56 -6.53 4.82
C ARG A 53 4.60 -5.31 5.75
N PHE A 54 5.78 -4.84 6.13
CA PHE A 54 5.93 -3.64 6.95
C PHE A 54 5.41 -2.38 6.25
N SER A 55 5.74 -2.20 4.96
CA SER A 55 5.24 -1.06 4.19
C SER A 55 3.72 -1.12 4.02
N GLY A 56 3.15 -2.32 3.86
CA GLY A 56 1.70 -2.54 3.81
C GLY A 56 0.99 -2.17 5.11
N VAL A 57 1.53 -2.56 6.27
CA VAL A 57 0.98 -2.17 7.58
C VAL A 57 1.02 -0.65 7.76
N ILE A 58 2.14 -0.01 7.41
CA ILE A 58 2.26 1.46 7.46
C ILE A 58 1.22 2.12 6.55
N ALA A 59 1.04 1.63 5.32
CA ALA A 59 0.04 2.14 4.40
C ALA A 59 -1.38 2.03 4.96
N ILE A 60 -1.75 0.90 5.58
CA ILE A 60 -3.06 0.74 6.22
C ILE A 60 -3.28 1.79 7.32
N ILE A 61 -2.28 2.01 8.19
CA ILE A 61 -2.36 3.02 9.26
C ILE A 61 -2.59 4.42 8.66
N ILE A 62 -1.85 4.77 7.61
CA ILE A 62 -2.01 6.04 6.90
C ILE A 62 -3.41 6.17 6.30
N GLY A 63 -3.92 5.12 5.64
CA GLY A 63 -5.26 5.13 5.07
C GLY A 63 -6.35 5.31 6.12
N ILE A 64 -6.21 4.68 7.30
CA ILE A 64 -7.11 4.89 8.44
C ILE A 64 -7.04 6.35 8.92
N MET A 65 -5.84 6.93 9.05
CA MET A 65 -5.68 8.35 9.43
C MET A 65 -6.31 9.31 8.41
N ILE A 66 -6.29 8.98 7.12
CA ILE A 66 -6.92 9.79 6.06
C ILE A 66 -8.45 9.74 6.17
N ILE A 67 -9.03 8.58 6.49
CA ILE A 67 -10.49 8.44 6.67
C ILE A 67 -10.95 9.07 7.98
N ALA A 68 -10.15 8.97 9.04
CA ALA A 68 -10.49 9.45 10.38
C ALA A 68 -10.34 10.98 10.56
N LYS A 69 -10.09 11.73 9.49
CA LYS A 69 -9.80 13.16 9.48
C LYS A 69 -10.91 13.97 8.82
#